data_AF-A0A8T7F6K0-F1
#
_entry.id   AF-A0A8T7F6K0-F1
#
_cell.length_a   1.000
_cell.length_b   1.000
_cell.length_c   1.000
_cell.angle_alpha   90.00
_cell.angle_beta   90.00
_cell.angle_gamma   90.00
#
_symmetry.space_group_name_H-M   'P 1'
#
loop_
_entity.id
_entity.type
_entity.pdbx_description
1 polymer ?
#
loop_
_entity_poly.entity_id
_entity_poly.type
_entity_poly.pdbx_seq_one_letter_code
_entity_poly.pdbx_strand_id
1 'polypeptide(L)'
;MTANTRLKLLGVFAHPDDEVFCAGGTFAKYAAEGAEVMVISATRGDAGQIRDAQIATRRTLGAVRASELQESCRRLGIQHCQCLDYGDGTLRELDINRLIEHITQIIRTFQPDVVITFGEDGAYGHPDHIVISIATTQACQLAGSPRQFPHQLTNGLKPHAPTRLYHSHFPRSRLLLSDRLAQWLTEIQNNFAGSADFARALLLFAEETSLLNYSSDYIDVNWYPAGFFIIEQGEVAKHLYLILSGRAQAVIEDADDTLRVVNELGPGKFFGERALALQHRRLAHVVAVENTTCLVFSAESPLAFLGRGAEAHITAADEMMAHERGANHNPVTTCIDVSGYVEQKVAAMAAHRTQYPITSDMFPMSIMREMLGQEYFVRVLPPRKIETSLMDDSP
;
A
#
# COMPACT_ATOMS: atom_id res chain seq x y z
N MET A 1 -42.37 7.20 10.29
CA MET A 1 -41.28 8.16 10.07
C MET A 1 -39.98 7.48 10.47
N THR A 2 -39.33 6.77 9.55
CA THR A 2 -37.99 6.22 9.80
C THR A 2 -37.02 7.39 9.84
N ALA A 3 -36.39 7.64 10.99
CA ALA A 3 -35.31 8.60 11.07
C ALA A 3 -34.28 8.21 10.00
N ASN A 4 -33.97 9.13 9.09
CA ASN A 4 -32.99 8.92 8.03
C ASN A 4 -31.61 8.89 8.71
N THR A 5 -31.23 7.74 9.29
CA THR A 5 -29.97 7.58 10.00
C THR A 5 -28.84 7.65 8.99
N ARG A 6 -27.89 8.53 9.26
CA ARG A 6 -26.67 8.74 8.49
C ARG A 6 -25.93 7.41 8.32
N LEU A 7 -25.66 7.00 7.08
CA LEU A 7 -24.88 5.78 6.77
C LEU A 7 -23.52 5.84 7.48
N LYS A 8 -23.08 4.73 8.09
CA LYS A 8 -21.80 4.67 8.81
C LYS A 8 -20.83 3.66 8.20
N LEU A 9 -19.62 4.10 7.87
CA LEU A 9 -18.54 3.26 7.31
C LEU A 9 -17.39 3.15 8.30
N LEU A 10 -16.89 1.94 8.51
CA LEU A 10 -15.70 1.66 9.31
C LEU A 10 -14.62 0.99 8.44
N GLY A 11 -13.46 1.61 8.31
CA GLY A 11 -12.24 1.00 7.79
C GLY A 11 -11.39 0.45 8.93
N VAL A 12 -10.95 -0.80 8.85
CA VAL A 12 -10.04 -1.42 9.84
C VAL A 12 -8.84 -2.00 9.12
N PHE A 13 -7.67 -1.42 9.36
CA PHE A 13 -6.42 -1.72 8.66
C PHE A 13 -5.25 -1.91 9.63
N ALA A 14 -4.12 -2.39 9.13
CA ALA A 14 -2.97 -2.76 9.95
C ALA A 14 -2.07 -1.54 10.24
N HIS A 15 -1.84 -0.71 9.22
CA HIS A 15 -0.85 0.37 9.24
C HIS A 15 -1.46 1.70 8.76
N PRO A 16 -0.91 2.85 9.20
CA PRO A 16 -1.18 4.12 8.55
C PRO A 16 -0.77 4.05 7.09
N ASP A 17 -1.63 4.45 6.14
CA ASP A 17 -1.51 4.38 4.67
C ASP A 17 -2.47 3.38 4.00
N ASP A 18 -2.69 2.23 4.63
CA ASP A 18 -3.60 1.21 4.14
C ASP A 18 -4.99 1.77 3.82
N GLU A 19 -5.48 2.74 4.60
CA GLU A 19 -6.81 3.31 4.44
C GLU A 19 -6.99 3.97 3.08
N VAL A 20 -5.94 4.66 2.62
CA VAL A 20 -6.00 5.41 1.37
C VAL A 20 -5.78 4.49 0.17
N PHE A 21 -4.95 3.45 0.31
CA PHE A 21 -4.74 2.46 -0.75
C PHE A 21 -5.95 1.56 -0.95
N CYS A 22 -6.48 0.98 0.12
CA CYS A 22 -7.57 0.02 0.07
C CYS A 22 -8.92 0.65 -0.30
N ALA A 23 -9.22 1.83 0.22
CA ALA A 23 -10.58 2.38 0.14
C ALA A 23 -10.66 3.93 0.21
N GLY A 24 -9.56 4.65 -0.02
CA GLY A 24 -9.52 6.10 0.18
C GLY A 24 -10.55 6.86 -0.65
N GLY A 25 -10.71 6.49 -1.92
CA GLY A 25 -11.69 7.10 -2.82
C GLY A 25 -13.12 6.78 -2.39
N THR A 26 -13.37 5.57 -1.92
CA THR A 26 -14.67 5.13 -1.41
C THR A 26 -15.04 5.90 -0.15
N PHE A 27 -14.10 6.09 0.78
CA PHE A 27 -14.34 6.91 1.97
C PHE A 27 -14.63 8.36 1.61
N ALA A 28 -13.85 8.97 0.72
CA ALA A 28 -14.08 10.33 0.25
C ALA A 28 -15.46 10.50 -0.39
N LYS A 29 -15.84 9.54 -1.25
CA LYS A 29 -17.15 9.51 -1.89
C LYS A 29 -18.29 9.49 -0.90
N TYR A 30 -18.31 8.50 0.00
CA TYR A 30 -19.41 8.37 0.94
C TYR A 30 -19.41 9.48 1.99
N ALA A 31 -18.25 10.01 2.40
CA ALA A 31 -18.18 11.17 3.28
C ALA A 31 -18.82 12.41 2.62
N ALA A 32 -18.55 12.66 1.34
CA ALA A 32 -19.17 13.75 0.58
C ALA A 32 -20.68 13.56 0.35
N GLU A 33 -21.15 12.31 0.23
CA GLU A 33 -22.57 11.95 0.21
C GLU A 33 -23.24 12.03 1.60
N GLY A 34 -22.47 12.40 2.62
CA GLY A 34 -22.98 12.64 3.97
C GLY A 34 -22.91 11.42 4.87
N ALA A 35 -22.17 10.36 4.56
CA ALA A 35 -21.92 9.25 5.48
C ALA A 35 -20.98 9.66 6.63
N GLU A 36 -21.09 9.01 7.79
CA GLU A 36 -20.15 9.12 8.90
C GLU A 36 -19.09 8.03 8.75
N VAL A 37 -17.81 8.40 8.70
CA VAL A 37 -16.71 7.48 8.38
C VAL A 37 -15.72 7.47 9.53
N MET A 38 -15.32 6.26 9.92
CA MET A 38 -14.26 6.00 10.89
C MET A 38 -13.18 5.11 10.25
N VAL A 39 -11.91 5.43 10.48
CA VAL A 39 -10.77 4.58 10.12
C VAL A 39 -9.97 4.22 11.37
N ILE A 40 -9.58 2.96 11.45
CA ILE A 40 -8.72 2.41 12.48
C ILE A 40 -7.48 1.83 11.81
N SER A 41 -6.31 2.21 12.32
CA SER A 41 -5.06 1.51 12.07
C SER A 41 -4.63 0.77 13.34
N ALA A 42 -4.33 -0.52 13.24
CA ALA A 42 -4.00 -1.37 14.38
C ALA A 42 -2.61 -1.07 14.97
N THR A 43 -1.72 -0.49 14.17
CA THR A 43 -0.36 -0.15 14.57
C THR A 43 -0.08 1.30 14.19
N ARG A 44 1.11 1.79 14.54
CA ARG A 44 1.59 3.10 14.05
C ARG A 44 2.47 3.01 12.81
N GLY A 45 2.57 1.83 12.19
CA GLY A 45 3.50 1.65 11.08
C GLY A 45 4.95 1.90 11.51
N ASP A 46 5.23 1.59 12.78
CA ASP A 46 6.51 1.52 13.43
C ASP A 46 7.67 1.13 12.56
N ALA A 47 7.75 -0.16 12.29
CA ALA A 47 8.84 -0.92 11.69
C ALA A 47 9.11 -0.56 10.23
N GLY A 48 8.24 0.23 9.60
CA GLY A 48 8.40 0.70 8.23
C GLY A 48 9.65 1.55 7.96
N GLN A 49 9.99 1.63 6.68
CA GLN A 49 11.08 2.49 6.18
C GLN A 49 10.69 3.97 6.27
N ILE A 50 11.66 4.82 6.61
CA ILE A 50 11.52 6.28 6.53
C ILE A 50 11.96 6.72 5.14
N ARG A 51 11.02 7.16 4.30
CA ARG A 51 11.34 7.70 2.97
C ARG A 51 11.77 9.17 2.99
N ASP A 52 11.30 9.92 3.97
CA ASP A 52 11.67 11.32 4.19
C ASP A 52 12.33 11.46 5.57
N ALA A 53 13.66 11.41 5.59
CA ALA A 53 14.45 11.49 6.83
C ALA A 53 14.41 12.89 7.48
N GLN A 54 13.91 13.92 6.79
CA GLN A 54 13.83 15.28 7.35
C GLN A 54 12.70 15.42 8.37
N ILE A 55 11.70 14.54 8.32
CA ILE A 55 10.48 14.66 9.13
C ILE A 55 10.34 13.58 10.20
N ALA A 56 11.14 12.51 10.15
CA ALA A 56 11.06 11.41 11.10
C ALA A 56 12.43 10.76 11.37
N THR A 57 12.55 10.22 12.58
CA THR A 57 13.61 9.31 13.01
C THR A 57 12.99 8.00 13.47
N ARG A 58 13.79 6.93 13.59
CA ARG A 58 13.34 5.61 14.06
C ARG A 58 12.52 5.66 15.36
N ARG A 59 12.86 6.58 16.27
CA ARG A 59 12.17 6.79 17.56
C ARG A 59 10.87 7.60 17.45
N THR A 60 10.78 8.48 16.46
CA THR A 60 9.65 9.40 16.29
C THR A 60 8.65 8.93 15.23
N LEU A 61 9.01 7.93 14.44
CA LEU A 61 8.26 7.47 13.27
C LEU A 61 6.80 7.13 13.57
N GLY A 62 6.52 6.37 14.64
CA GLY A 62 5.14 6.03 14.98
C GLY A 62 4.27 7.26 15.28
N ALA A 63 4.80 8.26 15.98
CA ALA A 63 4.07 9.50 16.24
C ALA A 63 3.86 10.33 14.97
N VAL A 64 4.85 10.34 14.07
CA VAL A 64 4.76 11.01 12.76
C VAL A 64 3.68 10.33 11.91
N ARG A 65 3.75 9.01 11.73
CA ARG A 65 2.77 8.24 10.93
C ARG A 65 1.34 8.30 11.49
N ALA A 66 1.18 8.36 12.81
CA ALA A 66 -0.13 8.62 13.40
C ALA A 66 -0.69 10.01 13.02
N SER A 67 0.18 11.02 12.92
CA SER A 67 -0.19 12.36 12.46
C SER A 67 -0.46 12.40 10.95
N GLU A 68 0.31 11.65 10.16
CA GLU A 68 0.10 11.48 8.72
C GLU A 68 -1.25 10.81 8.43
N LEU A 69 -1.63 9.77 9.18
CA LEU A 69 -2.95 9.14 9.11
C LEU A 69 -4.07 10.13 9.38
N GLN A 70 -3.93 10.96 10.43
CA GLN A 70 -4.93 11.97 10.76
C GLN A 70 -5.10 12.99 9.63
N GLU A 71 -4.00 13.45 9.04
CA GLU A 71 -4.03 14.38 7.90
C GLU A 71 -4.61 13.73 6.63
N SER A 72 -4.27 12.46 6.36
CA SER A 72 -4.89 11.66 5.29
C SER A 72 -6.40 11.58 5.48
N CYS A 73 -6.86 11.18 6.67
CA CYS A 73 -8.28 11.11 7.01
C CYS A 73 -8.99 12.46 6.83
N ARG A 74 -8.38 13.56 7.28
CA ARG A 74 -8.92 14.91 7.12
C ARG A 74 -9.13 15.28 5.66
N ARG A 75 -8.18 14.92 4.78
CA ARG A 75 -8.26 15.20 3.32
C ARG A 75 -9.32 14.37 2.62
N LEU A 76 -9.56 13.16 3.09
CA LEU A 76 -10.65 12.29 2.63
C LEU A 76 -12.02 12.68 3.22
N GLY A 77 -12.08 13.66 4.12
CA GLY A 77 -13.32 14.05 4.80
C GLY A 77 -13.79 13.05 5.87
N ILE A 78 -12.93 12.13 6.30
CA ILE A 78 -13.20 11.13 7.34
C ILE A 78 -13.23 11.83 8.70
N GLN A 79 -14.26 11.56 9.50
CA GLN A 79 -14.50 12.31 10.73
C GLN A 79 -13.84 11.68 11.97
N HIS A 80 -13.64 10.37 11.95
CA HIS A 80 -13.06 9.64 13.08
C HIS A 80 -11.85 8.83 12.63
N CYS A 81 -10.74 8.98 13.36
CA CYS A 81 -9.51 8.28 13.08
C CYS A 81 -8.89 7.79 14.40
N GLN A 82 -8.50 6.53 14.46
CA GLN A 82 -7.73 5.99 15.58
C GLN A 82 -6.49 5.24 15.07
N CYS A 83 -5.34 5.56 15.65
CA CYS A 83 -4.08 4.87 15.41
C CYS A 83 -3.69 4.15 16.70
N LEU A 84 -3.78 2.83 16.68
CA LEU A 84 -3.53 1.95 17.82
C LEU A 84 -2.04 1.58 17.87
N ASP A 85 -1.64 0.89 18.93
CA ASP A 85 -0.23 0.60 19.23
C ASP A 85 -0.05 -0.88 19.58
N TYR A 86 -0.45 -1.76 18.66
CA TYR A 86 -0.32 -3.21 18.82
C TYR A 86 1.04 -3.77 18.38
N GLY A 87 1.99 -2.92 17.97
CA GLY A 87 3.32 -3.33 17.52
C GLY A 87 3.37 -3.71 16.04
N ASP A 88 3.91 -2.81 15.22
CA ASP A 88 4.08 -3.02 13.78
C ASP A 88 5.01 -4.21 13.46
N GLY A 89 4.56 -5.10 12.58
CA GLY A 89 5.24 -6.34 12.17
C GLY A 89 5.00 -7.52 13.10
N THR A 90 4.29 -7.33 14.22
CA THR A 90 4.17 -8.33 15.30
C THR A 90 2.74 -8.78 15.56
N LEU A 91 1.75 -8.40 14.75
CA LEU A 91 0.35 -8.74 15.04
C LEU A 91 0.11 -10.26 15.11
N ARG A 92 0.90 -11.04 14.38
CA ARG A 92 0.85 -12.52 14.40
C ARG A 92 1.27 -13.13 15.73
N GLU A 93 2.05 -12.42 16.53
CA GLU A 93 2.55 -12.87 17.85
C GLU A 93 1.54 -12.56 18.97
N LEU A 94 0.58 -11.68 18.70
CA LEU A 94 -0.45 -11.33 19.65
C LEU A 94 -1.50 -12.44 19.80
N ASP A 95 -2.09 -12.51 20.99
CA ASP A 95 -3.38 -13.18 21.14
C ASP A 95 -4.44 -12.44 20.33
N ILE A 96 -4.83 -13.02 19.19
CA ILE A 96 -5.79 -12.46 18.25
C ILE A 96 -7.14 -12.14 18.93
N ASN A 97 -7.50 -12.84 20.02
CA ASN A 97 -8.73 -12.54 20.77
C ASN A 97 -8.73 -11.12 21.33
N ARG A 98 -7.56 -10.56 21.67
CA ARG A 98 -7.46 -9.16 22.11
C ARG A 98 -7.82 -8.18 20.99
N LEU A 99 -7.40 -8.48 19.75
CA LEU A 99 -7.76 -7.66 18.58
C LEU A 99 -9.24 -7.81 18.26
N ILE A 100 -9.76 -9.04 18.22
CA ILE A 100 -11.17 -9.33 17.95
C ILE A 100 -12.09 -8.63 18.96
N GLU A 101 -11.75 -8.72 20.25
CA GLU A 101 -12.50 -8.08 21.33
C GLU A 101 -12.53 -6.55 21.18
N HIS A 102 -11.38 -5.94 20.90
CA HIS A 102 -11.28 -4.49 20.74
C HIS A 102 -12.02 -4.01 19.48
N ILE A 103 -11.87 -4.69 18.35
CA ILE A 103 -12.61 -4.36 17.13
C ILE A 103 -14.12 -4.55 17.35
N THR A 104 -14.53 -5.58 18.09
CA THR A 104 -15.94 -5.78 18.49
C THR A 104 -16.45 -4.61 19.33
N GLN A 105 -15.65 -4.10 20.26
CA GLN A 105 -16.00 -2.92 21.05
C GLN A 105 -16.16 -1.68 20.17
N ILE A 106 -15.26 -1.46 19.21
CA ILE A 106 -15.34 -0.35 18.24
C ILE A 106 -16.63 -0.47 17.41
N ILE A 107 -16.93 -1.65 16.87
CA ILE A 107 -18.17 -1.91 16.10
C ILE A 107 -19.41 -1.60 16.94
N ARG A 108 -19.47 -2.05 18.21
CA ARG A 108 -20.62 -1.79 19.09
C ARG A 108 -20.76 -0.32 19.50
N THR A 109 -19.64 0.40 19.57
CA THR A 109 -19.61 1.82 19.93
C THR A 109 -20.00 2.69 18.75
N PHE A 110 -19.38 2.47 17.58
CA PHE A 110 -19.60 3.29 16.39
C PHE A 110 -20.86 2.92 15.62
N GLN A 111 -21.29 1.65 15.72
CA GLN A 111 -22.44 1.05 15.03
C GLN A 111 -22.38 1.21 13.50
N PRO A 112 -21.30 0.74 12.82
CA PRO A 112 -21.15 0.88 11.38
C PRO A 112 -22.15 0.02 10.60
N ASP A 113 -22.69 0.56 9.51
CA ASP A 113 -23.48 -0.22 8.54
C ASP A 113 -22.59 -1.06 7.64
N VAL A 114 -21.41 -0.53 7.31
CA VAL A 114 -20.44 -1.14 6.39
C VAL A 114 -19.07 -1.17 7.04
N VAL A 115 -18.41 -2.33 7.00
CA VAL A 115 -17.01 -2.49 7.41
C VAL A 115 -16.16 -2.85 6.20
N ILE A 116 -14.97 -2.25 6.08
CA ILE A 116 -13.97 -2.52 5.04
C ILE A 116 -12.65 -2.90 5.71
N THR A 117 -12.01 -3.98 5.24
CA THR A 117 -10.68 -4.44 5.68
C THR A 117 -9.97 -5.19 4.54
N PHE A 118 -8.82 -5.80 4.80
CA PHE A 118 -8.07 -6.59 3.81
C PHE A 118 -8.76 -7.91 3.43
N GLY A 119 -8.43 -8.43 2.25
CA GLY A 119 -8.69 -9.81 1.88
C GLY A 119 -7.89 -10.83 2.68
N GLU A 120 -8.26 -12.10 2.55
CA GLU A 120 -7.58 -13.24 3.20
C GLU A 120 -6.10 -13.36 2.80
N ASP A 121 -5.74 -12.84 1.62
CA ASP A 121 -4.38 -12.78 1.09
C ASP A 121 -3.51 -11.67 1.70
N GLY A 122 -4.10 -10.78 2.51
CA GLY A 122 -3.40 -9.62 3.06
C GLY A 122 -2.85 -8.69 1.97
N ALA A 123 -3.52 -8.64 0.81
CA ALA A 123 -3.09 -7.98 -0.43
C ALA A 123 -1.85 -8.60 -1.11
N TYR A 124 -0.71 -8.62 -0.44
CA TYR A 124 0.56 -9.16 -0.97
C TYR A 124 1.21 -10.19 -0.03
N GLY A 125 0.43 -10.74 0.90
CA GLY A 125 0.90 -11.73 1.88
C GLY A 125 1.46 -11.14 3.17
N HIS A 126 1.25 -9.84 3.44
CA HIS A 126 1.76 -9.21 4.66
C HIS A 126 1.11 -9.85 5.91
N PRO A 127 1.89 -10.38 6.89
CA PRO A 127 1.35 -11.07 8.05
C PRO A 127 0.34 -10.23 8.86
N ASP A 128 0.66 -8.96 9.13
CA ASP A 128 -0.26 -8.07 9.86
C ASP A 128 -1.58 -7.83 9.12
N HIS A 129 -1.55 -7.73 7.78
CA HIS A 129 -2.76 -7.53 6.98
C HIS A 129 -3.68 -8.77 7.06
N ILE A 130 -3.09 -9.96 7.05
CA ILE A 130 -3.82 -11.22 7.22
C ILE A 130 -4.44 -11.27 8.62
N VAL A 131 -3.68 -10.96 9.67
CA VAL A 131 -4.18 -10.97 11.05
C VAL A 131 -5.32 -9.97 11.25
N ILE A 132 -5.18 -8.74 10.75
CA ILE A 132 -6.24 -7.72 10.90
C ILE A 132 -7.48 -8.08 10.07
N SER A 133 -7.31 -8.69 8.88
CA SER A 133 -8.42 -9.22 8.08
C SER A 133 -9.22 -10.27 8.86
N ILE A 134 -8.52 -11.27 9.43
CA ILE A 134 -9.14 -12.35 10.23
C ILE A 134 -9.84 -11.75 11.45
N ALA A 135 -9.15 -10.91 12.22
CA ALA A 135 -9.69 -10.33 13.44
C ALA A 135 -10.94 -9.47 13.17
N THR A 136 -10.90 -8.64 12.11
CA THR A 136 -12.02 -7.79 11.71
C THR A 136 -13.20 -8.62 11.21
N THR A 137 -12.95 -9.66 10.42
CA THR A 137 -13.99 -10.55 9.91
C THR A 137 -14.71 -11.27 11.04
N GLN A 138 -13.95 -11.81 12.00
CA GLN A 138 -14.52 -12.44 13.19
C GLN A 138 -15.27 -11.43 14.07
N ALA A 139 -14.73 -10.24 14.29
CA ALA A 139 -15.41 -9.19 15.05
C ALA A 139 -16.77 -8.81 14.43
N CYS A 140 -16.86 -8.69 13.09
CA CYS A 140 -18.12 -8.43 12.41
C CYS A 140 -19.18 -9.53 12.65
N GLN A 141 -18.76 -10.79 12.72
CA GLN A 141 -19.65 -11.92 13.00
C GLN A 141 -20.09 -11.97 14.47
N LEU A 142 -19.22 -11.57 15.40
CA LEU A 142 -19.44 -11.68 16.84
C LEU A 142 -20.14 -10.45 17.45
N ALA A 143 -20.00 -9.26 16.86
CA ALA A 143 -20.44 -8.00 17.45
C ALA A 143 -21.96 -7.92 17.68
N GLY A 144 -22.76 -8.59 16.85
CA GLY A 144 -24.21 -8.72 17.02
C GLY A 144 -24.66 -9.72 18.08
N SER A 145 -23.77 -10.58 18.59
CA SER A 145 -24.12 -11.62 19.55
C SER A 145 -23.96 -11.12 21.00
N PRO A 146 -25.02 -11.16 21.83
CA PRO A 146 -24.91 -10.75 23.24
C PRO A 146 -24.11 -11.72 24.10
N ARG A 147 -23.81 -12.93 23.59
CA ARG A 147 -23.01 -13.95 24.30
C ARG A 147 -21.51 -13.73 24.18
N GLN A 148 -21.09 -12.95 23.19
CA GLN A 148 -19.68 -12.71 22.89
C GLN A 148 -19.22 -11.42 23.56
N PHE A 149 -18.15 -11.50 24.35
CA PHE A 149 -17.64 -10.40 25.18
C PHE A 149 -18.74 -9.71 26.01
N PRO A 150 -19.47 -10.44 26.89
CA PRO A 150 -20.64 -9.91 27.60
C PRO A 150 -20.32 -8.73 28.54
N HIS A 151 -19.07 -8.62 29.01
CA HIS A 151 -18.62 -7.51 29.85
C HIS A 151 -18.68 -6.15 29.11
N GLN A 152 -18.67 -6.14 27.77
CA GLN A 152 -18.85 -4.92 26.99
C GLN A 152 -20.29 -4.40 27.10
N LEU A 153 -21.26 -5.29 27.27
CA LEU A 153 -22.68 -4.93 27.41
C LEU A 153 -23.01 -4.42 28.80
N THR A 154 -22.34 -4.97 29.83
CA THR A 154 -22.45 -4.44 31.19
C THR A 154 -21.94 -3.00 31.29
N ASN A 155 -21.04 -2.60 30.37
CA ASN A 155 -20.56 -1.22 30.23
C ASN A 155 -21.47 -0.32 29.38
N GLY A 156 -22.70 -0.77 29.08
CA GLY A 156 -23.73 0.02 28.39
C GLY A 156 -23.71 -0.06 26.86
N LEU A 157 -22.77 -0.81 26.26
CA LEU A 157 -22.77 -1.03 24.81
C LEU A 157 -23.91 -1.96 24.40
N LYS A 158 -24.44 -1.75 23.20
CA LYS A 158 -25.47 -2.61 22.60
C LYS A 158 -24.83 -3.53 21.58
N PRO A 159 -25.32 -4.78 21.42
CA PRO A 159 -24.91 -5.62 20.29
C PRO A 159 -25.22 -4.91 18.98
N HIS A 160 -24.31 -4.99 18.02
CA HIS A 160 -24.46 -4.39 16.70
C HIS A 160 -23.81 -5.29 15.65
N ALA A 161 -24.59 -5.73 14.66
CA ALA A 161 -24.07 -6.46 13.51
C ALA A 161 -24.00 -5.50 12.31
N PRO A 162 -22.81 -5.27 11.73
CA PRO A 162 -22.72 -4.53 10.49
C PRO A 162 -23.58 -5.18 9.40
N THR A 163 -24.23 -4.36 8.58
CA THR A 163 -25.07 -4.86 7.48
C THR A 163 -24.21 -5.49 6.40
N ARG A 164 -23.00 -4.95 6.15
CA ARG A 164 -22.07 -5.49 5.15
C ARG A 164 -20.62 -5.47 5.63
N LEU A 165 -19.87 -6.50 5.25
CA LEU A 165 -18.42 -6.56 5.34
C LEU A 165 -17.85 -6.73 3.94
N TYR A 166 -16.88 -5.89 3.60
CA TYR A 166 -16.12 -5.94 2.37
C TYR A 166 -14.63 -6.15 2.66
N HIS A 167 -14.03 -7.04 1.89
CA HIS A 167 -12.59 -7.16 1.76
C HIS A 167 -12.13 -6.35 0.56
N SER A 168 -11.12 -5.49 0.73
CA SER A 168 -10.46 -4.80 -0.38
C SER A 168 -9.82 -5.82 -1.30
N HIS A 169 -9.97 -5.63 -2.60
CA HIS A 169 -9.38 -6.48 -3.61
C HIS A 169 -8.58 -5.64 -4.60
N PHE A 170 -7.35 -6.06 -4.87
CA PHE A 170 -6.50 -5.44 -5.88
C PHE A 170 -6.50 -6.36 -7.10
N PRO A 171 -7.31 -6.08 -8.13
CA PRO A 171 -7.39 -6.96 -9.28
C PRO A 171 -6.03 -7.04 -9.96
N ARG A 172 -5.57 -8.27 -10.22
CA ARG A 172 -4.45 -8.51 -11.14
C ARG A 172 -4.93 -8.16 -12.54
N SER A 173 -4.61 -6.97 -13.04
CA SER A 173 -5.05 -6.57 -14.37
C SER A 173 -4.34 -7.40 -15.45
N ARG A 174 -5.08 -7.80 -16.49
CA ARG A 174 -4.54 -8.46 -17.72
C ARG A 174 -3.99 -7.47 -18.75
N LEU A 175 -4.16 -6.17 -18.50
CA LEU A 175 -3.49 -5.07 -19.19
C LEU A 175 -2.71 -4.34 -18.13
N LEU A 176 -1.40 -4.37 -18.25
CA LEU A 176 -0.50 -3.97 -17.20
C LEU A 176 -0.45 -2.44 -17.16
N LEU A 177 -0.38 -1.87 -15.96
CA LEU A 177 -0.04 -0.46 -15.75
C LEU A 177 1.19 -0.05 -16.59
N SER A 178 2.07 -1.01 -16.84
CA SER A 178 3.23 -0.93 -17.71
C SER A 178 2.88 -0.51 -19.15
N ASP A 179 1.91 -1.11 -19.83
CA ASP A 179 1.54 -0.74 -21.22
C ASP A 179 1.06 0.72 -21.33
N ARG A 180 0.39 1.21 -20.28
CA ARG A 180 -0.08 2.60 -20.16
C ARG A 180 1.06 3.56 -19.84
N LEU A 181 1.94 3.20 -18.92
CA LEU A 181 3.17 3.95 -18.63
C LEU A 181 4.06 4.03 -19.87
N ALA A 182 4.16 2.96 -20.67
CA ALA A 182 4.89 2.96 -21.93
C ALA A 182 4.28 3.93 -22.95
N GLN A 183 2.95 3.95 -23.08
CA GLN A 183 2.27 4.90 -23.95
C GLN A 183 2.50 6.35 -23.49
N TRP A 184 2.34 6.63 -22.19
CA TRP A 184 2.57 7.95 -21.61
C TRP A 184 4.02 8.42 -21.75
N LEU A 185 5.01 7.55 -21.44
CA LEU A 185 6.43 7.86 -21.59
C LEU A 185 6.75 8.32 -23.02
N THR A 186 6.04 7.81 -24.02
CA THR A 186 6.25 8.18 -25.43
C THR A 186 5.53 9.44 -25.89
N GLU A 187 4.55 9.90 -25.11
CA GLU A 187 3.82 11.15 -25.34
C GLU A 187 4.55 12.35 -24.71
N ILE A 188 5.44 12.13 -23.73
CA ILE A 188 6.28 13.18 -23.14
C ILE A 188 7.49 13.45 -24.05
N GLN A 189 7.29 14.29 -25.07
CA GLN A 189 8.35 14.67 -26.03
C GLN A 189 9.57 15.36 -25.40
N ASN A 190 9.47 15.83 -24.14
CA ASN A 190 10.54 16.59 -23.49
C ASN A 190 11.44 15.79 -22.53
N ASN A 191 11.04 14.59 -22.07
CA ASN A 191 11.72 13.89 -20.96
C ASN A 191 12.06 12.40 -21.20
N PHE A 192 11.65 11.78 -22.32
CA PHE A 192 12.00 10.39 -22.65
C PHE A 192 12.38 10.27 -24.12
N ALA A 193 13.58 9.77 -24.41
CA ALA A 193 14.09 9.56 -25.76
C ALA A 193 14.02 8.07 -26.16
N GLY A 194 12.80 7.51 -26.22
CA GLY A 194 12.56 6.12 -26.59
C GLY A 194 11.27 5.93 -27.38
N SER A 195 11.17 4.83 -28.13
CA SER A 195 9.93 4.47 -28.85
C SER A 195 8.96 3.73 -27.93
N ALA A 196 7.68 3.67 -28.31
CA ALA A 196 6.69 2.90 -27.55
C ALA A 196 7.00 1.40 -27.55
N ASP A 197 7.67 0.92 -28.60
CA ASP A 197 8.20 -0.44 -28.67
C ASP A 197 9.36 -0.65 -27.70
N PHE A 198 10.22 0.35 -27.49
CA PHE A 198 11.30 0.29 -26.50
C PHE A 198 10.75 0.30 -25.07
N ALA A 199 9.77 1.16 -24.76
CA ALA A 199 9.13 1.18 -23.45
C ALA A 199 8.38 -0.14 -23.16
N ARG A 200 7.61 -0.66 -24.13
CA ARG A 200 6.98 -1.99 -24.03
C ARG A 200 8.01 -3.11 -23.87
N ALA A 201 9.14 -3.05 -24.58
CA ALA A 201 10.22 -4.03 -24.44
C ALA A 201 10.84 -4.01 -23.03
N LEU A 202 11.08 -2.85 -22.42
CA LEU A 202 11.58 -2.75 -21.04
C LEU A 202 10.64 -3.43 -20.03
N LEU A 203 9.34 -3.38 -20.30
CA LEU A 203 8.31 -3.97 -19.44
C LEU A 203 8.14 -5.47 -19.68
N LEU A 204 8.28 -5.92 -20.93
CA LEU A 204 8.41 -7.34 -21.29
C LEU A 204 9.65 -7.96 -20.64
N PHE A 205 10.77 -7.25 -20.56
CA PHE A 205 11.96 -7.72 -19.82
C PHE A 205 11.73 -7.75 -18.30
N ALA A 206 10.82 -6.94 -17.77
CA ALA A 206 10.46 -6.94 -16.35
C ALA A 206 9.49 -8.08 -15.96
N GLU A 207 8.72 -8.61 -16.91
CA GLU A 207 7.84 -9.76 -16.69
C GLU A 207 8.40 -11.11 -17.18
N GLU A 208 9.15 -11.15 -18.29
CA GLU A 208 9.73 -12.37 -18.85
C GLU A 208 11.25 -12.45 -18.64
N THR A 209 11.70 -12.72 -17.42
CA THR A 209 13.02 -13.36 -17.24
C THR A 209 12.89 -14.85 -17.41
N SER A 210 12.99 -15.35 -18.65
CA SER A 210 13.46 -16.72 -18.94
C SER A 210 13.65 -16.99 -20.43
N LEU A 211 14.66 -16.37 -21.06
CA LEU A 211 15.17 -16.86 -22.36
C LEU A 211 16.70 -16.96 -22.45
N LEU A 212 17.44 -16.60 -21.40
CA LEU A 212 18.86 -16.94 -21.26
C LEU A 212 19.04 -17.57 -19.88
N ASN A 213 19.44 -18.83 -19.85
CA ASN A 213 19.46 -19.74 -18.70
C ASN A 213 20.50 -19.38 -17.61
N TYR A 214 20.59 -18.11 -17.22
CA TYR A 214 21.45 -17.61 -16.14
C TYR A 214 20.67 -16.59 -15.32
N SER A 215 20.31 -16.96 -14.09
CA SER A 215 19.80 -16.11 -13.00
C SER A 215 18.45 -15.41 -13.25
N SER A 216 17.51 -15.58 -12.32
CA SER A 216 16.26 -14.82 -12.26
C SER A 216 16.54 -13.38 -11.85
N ASP A 217 16.77 -12.48 -12.82
CA ASP A 217 17.03 -11.07 -12.58
C ASP A 217 15.69 -10.33 -12.40
N TYR A 218 15.37 -9.90 -11.18
CA TYR A 218 14.11 -9.18 -10.91
C TYR A 218 14.26 -7.70 -11.31
N ILE A 219 13.33 -7.17 -12.09
CA ILE A 219 13.39 -5.81 -12.63
C ILE A 219 12.16 -5.00 -12.20
N ASP A 220 12.38 -3.83 -11.58
CA ASP A 220 11.36 -2.84 -11.20
C ASP A 220 11.56 -1.51 -11.93
N VAL A 221 10.52 -0.68 -11.98
CA VAL A 221 10.61 0.72 -12.45
C VAL A 221 10.32 1.64 -11.28
N ASN A 222 11.34 2.34 -10.80
CA ASN A 222 11.22 3.26 -9.66
C ASN A 222 11.41 4.71 -10.10
N TRP A 223 10.64 5.61 -9.49
CA TRP A 223 10.73 7.04 -9.73
C TRP A 223 11.19 7.77 -8.46
N TYR A 224 12.04 8.78 -8.64
CA TYR A 224 12.68 9.54 -7.57
C TYR A 224 12.51 11.05 -7.81
N PRO A 225 11.91 11.82 -6.87
CA PRO A 225 11.83 13.28 -7.00
C PRO A 225 13.19 13.96 -6.95
N ALA A 226 13.26 15.20 -7.45
CA ALA A 226 14.43 16.06 -7.29
C ALA A 226 14.84 16.18 -5.80
N GLY A 227 16.11 16.00 -5.50
CA GLY A 227 16.71 16.05 -4.16
C GLY A 227 16.71 14.71 -3.39
N PHE A 228 16.08 13.66 -3.92
CA PHE A 228 16.00 12.37 -3.22
C PHE A 228 17.23 11.49 -3.46
N PHE A 229 17.63 10.75 -2.43
CA PHE A 229 18.64 9.69 -2.56
C PHE A 229 18.05 8.49 -3.29
N ILE A 230 18.71 8.10 -4.38
CA ILE A 230 18.50 6.83 -5.08
C ILE A 230 19.38 5.73 -4.48
N ILE A 231 20.59 6.11 -4.04
CA ILE A 231 21.56 5.27 -3.32
C ILE A 231 22.17 6.10 -2.20
N GLU A 232 22.40 5.49 -1.04
CA GLU A 232 23.17 6.08 0.04
C GLU A 232 24.61 5.55 0.11
N GLN A 233 25.59 6.42 0.37
CA GLN A 233 26.96 5.99 0.66
C GLN A 233 26.95 5.05 1.88
N GLY A 234 27.66 3.93 1.78
CA GLY A 234 27.76 2.94 2.85
C GLY A 234 26.64 1.89 2.91
N GLU A 235 25.55 2.03 2.15
CA GLU A 235 24.53 0.96 2.11
C GLU A 235 25.09 -0.32 1.47
N VAL A 236 24.49 -1.46 1.80
CA VAL A 236 24.81 -2.74 1.15
C VAL A 236 24.16 -2.76 -0.23
N ALA A 237 24.95 -3.04 -1.27
CA ALA A 237 24.46 -3.07 -2.63
C ALA A 237 23.58 -4.31 -2.87
N LYS A 238 22.30 -4.06 -3.13
CA LYS A 238 21.32 -5.10 -3.51
C LYS A 238 20.75 -4.91 -4.91
N HIS A 239 20.90 -3.70 -5.44
CA HIS A 239 20.26 -3.27 -6.69
C HIS A 239 21.24 -2.56 -7.63
N LEU A 240 21.06 -2.79 -8.92
CA LEU A 240 21.66 -2.06 -10.03
C LEU A 240 20.58 -1.14 -10.61
N TYR A 241 20.96 0.04 -11.10
CA TYR A 241 20.00 1.01 -11.63
C TYR A 241 20.40 1.43 -13.04
N LEU A 242 19.40 1.72 -13.86
CA LEU A 242 19.52 2.34 -15.18
C LEU A 242 18.60 3.56 -15.24
N ILE A 243 19.12 4.74 -15.52
CA ILE A 243 18.27 5.94 -15.68
C ILE A 243 17.52 5.86 -17.01
N LEU A 244 16.20 5.86 -16.95
CA LEU A 244 15.31 5.92 -18.12
C LEU A 244 15.00 7.37 -18.50
N SER A 245 14.84 8.25 -17.51
CA SER A 245 14.58 9.69 -17.68
C SER A 245 15.05 10.48 -16.45
N GLY A 246 15.30 11.78 -16.63
CA GLY A 246 15.85 12.66 -15.58
C GLY A 246 17.37 12.56 -15.42
N ARG A 247 17.88 13.16 -14.34
CA ARG A 247 19.32 13.24 -14.03
C ARG A 247 19.57 13.03 -12.56
N ALA A 248 20.67 12.36 -12.26
CA ALA A 248 21.19 12.18 -10.91
C ALA A 248 22.66 12.57 -10.82
N GLN A 249 23.14 12.83 -9.62
CA GLN A 249 24.55 13.08 -9.33
C GLN A 249 25.05 12.03 -8.35
N ALA A 250 26.20 11.45 -8.64
CA ALA A 250 26.93 10.68 -7.66
C ALA A 250 27.74 11.65 -6.79
N VAL A 251 27.55 11.58 -5.49
CA VAL A 251 28.13 12.50 -4.52
C VAL A 251 28.86 11.69 -3.45
N ILE A 252 30.12 12.02 -3.18
CA ILE A 252 30.86 11.44 -2.06
C ILE A 252 30.81 12.42 -0.90
N GLU A 253 30.44 11.91 0.25
CA GLU A 253 30.61 12.61 1.53
C GLU A 253 32.03 12.30 2.04
N ASP A 254 32.88 13.33 2.06
CA ASP A 254 34.25 13.27 2.58
C ASP A 254 34.23 13.35 4.13
N ALA A 255 35.33 12.99 4.80
CA ALA A 255 35.38 12.85 6.26
C ALA A 255 35.21 14.16 7.07
N ASP A 256 35.16 15.31 6.38
CA ASP A 256 34.93 16.64 6.92
C ASP A 256 33.50 17.14 6.65
N ASP A 257 32.56 16.23 6.35
CA ASP A 257 31.15 16.48 6.04
C ASP A 257 30.94 17.35 4.78
N THR A 258 31.94 17.42 3.90
CA THR A 258 31.80 18.10 2.61
C THR A 258 31.28 17.14 1.54
N LEU A 259 30.27 17.59 0.78
CA LEU A 259 29.68 16.85 -0.33
C LEU A 259 30.36 17.23 -1.64
N ARG A 260 30.98 16.25 -2.30
CA ARG A 260 31.65 16.45 -3.59
C ARG A 260 30.97 15.63 -4.68
N VAL A 261 30.49 16.32 -5.71
CA VAL A 261 29.96 15.65 -6.91
C VAL A 261 31.12 14.97 -7.63
N VAL A 262 31.01 13.65 -7.80
CA VAL A 262 32.03 12.82 -8.46
C VAL A 262 31.60 12.33 -9.82
N ASN A 263 30.30 12.35 -10.11
CA ASN A 263 29.78 12.00 -11.43
C ASN A 263 28.40 12.61 -11.67
N GLU A 264 28.08 12.86 -12.93
CA GLU A 264 26.73 13.18 -13.37
C GLU A 264 26.17 12.02 -14.18
N LEU A 265 24.93 11.64 -13.88
CA LEU A 265 24.24 10.50 -14.45
C LEU A 265 22.98 11.00 -15.15
N GLY A 266 22.77 10.54 -16.37
CA GLY A 266 21.60 10.87 -17.18
C GLY A 266 21.05 9.64 -17.87
N PRO A 267 20.05 9.80 -18.76
CA PRO A 267 19.38 8.69 -19.40
C PRO A 267 20.34 7.75 -20.13
N GLY A 268 20.10 6.44 -20.01
CA GLY A 268 20.96 5.38 -20.57
C GLY A 268 22.21 5.06 -19.76
N LYS A 269 22.45 5.74 -18.63
CA LYS A 269 23.56 5.42 -17.72
C LYS A 269 23.13 4.43 -16.65
N PHE A 270 23.95 3.40 -16.46
CA PHE A 270 23.88 2.49 -15.32
C PHE A 270 24.63 3.07 -14.12
N PHE A 271 24.18 2.75 -12.91
CA PHE A 271 24.89 3.06 -11.68
C PHE A 271 24.58 2.04 -10.57
N GLY A 272 25.54 1.86 -9.66
CA GLY A 272 25.45 0.91 -8.55
C GLY A 272 26.05 -0.47 -8.83
N GLU A 273 26.50 -0.72 -10.06
CA GLU A 273 27.08 -1.97 -10.58
C GLU A 273 28.33 -2.42 -9.81
N ARG A 274 29.21 -1.46 -9.45
CA ARG A 274 30.51 -1.79 -8.86
C ARG A 274 30.39 -2.42 -7.48
N ALA A 275 29.47 -1.92 -6.67
CA ALA A 275 29.26 -2.41 -5.32
C ALA A 275 28.59 -3.79 -5.32
N LEU A 276 27.72 -4.06 -6.31
CA LEU A 276 27.14 -5.38 -6.54
C LEU A 276 28.20 -6.39 -7.02
N ALA A 277 28.95 -6.06 -8.07
CA ALA A 277 29.92 -6.96 -8.68
C ALA A 277 31.07 -7.34 -7.73
N LEU A 278 31.42 -6.45 -6.81
CA LEU A 278 32.52 -6.66 -5.86
C LEU A 278 32.04 -7.07 -4.47
N GLN A 279 30.73 -7.12 -4.19
CA GLN A 279 30.17 -7.29 -2.83
C GLN A 279 30.69 -6.27 -1.80
N HIS A 280 30.86 -5.02 -2.22
CA HIS A 280 31.30 -3.92 -1.35
C HIS A 280 30.11 -3.03 -0.96
N ARG A 281 30.26 -2.23 0.09
CA ARG A 281 29.32 -1.14 0.40
C ARG A 281 29.39 -0.06 -0.68
N ARG A 282 28.30 0.69 -0.88
CA ARG A 282 28.27 1.81 -1.85
C ARG A 282 29.30 2.86 -1.48
N LEU A 283 30.02 3.36 -2.47
CA LEU A 283 31.13 4.30 -2.29
C LEU A 283 30.72 5.77 -2.40
N ALA A 284 29.49 6.03 -2.85
CA ALA A 284 28.94 7.36 -3.06
C ALA A 284 27.42 7.30 -2.90
N HIS A 285 26.83 8.42 -2.51
CA HIS A 285 25.43 8.67 -2.71
C HIS A 285 25.13 8.80 -4.21
N VAL A 286 23.89 8.49 -4.60
CA VAL A 286 23.34 8.94 -5.87
C VAL A 286 22.08 9.72 -5.57
N VAL A 287 22.05 10.99 -5.94
CA VAL A 287 20.95 11.92 -5.63
C VAL A 287 20.30 12.35 -6.93
N ALA A 288 18.98 12.22 -7.03
CA ALA A 288 18.21 12.75 -8.15
C ALA A 288 18.34 14.29 -8.18
N VAL A 289 18.86 14.86 -9.26
CA VAL A 289 18.96 16.32 -9.45
C VAL A 289 17.62 16.90 -9.89
N GLU A 290 16.89 16.13 -10.69
CA GLU A 290 15.52 16.38 -11.12
C GLU A 290 14.70 15.09 -10.99
N ASN A 291 13.40 15.15 -11.29
CA ASN A 291 12.54 13.97 -11.27
C ASN A 291 13.10 12.88 -12.20
N THR A 292 13.53 11.76 -11.61
CA THR A 292 14.34 10.74 -12.27
C THR A 292 13.65 9.38 -12.20
N THR A 293 13.44 8.74 -13.35
CA THR A 293 12.94 7.36 -13.42
C THR A 293 14.10 6.42 -13.67
N CYS A 294 14.22 5.38 -12.86
CA CYS A 294 15.20 4.33 -13.00
C CYS A 294 14.53 2.97 -13.20
N LEU A 295 15.12 2.15 -14.06
CA LEU A 295 14.91 0.71 -14.04
C LEU A 295 15.87 0.12 -12.99
N VAL A 296 15.35 -0.74 -12.11
CA VAL A 296 16.05 -1.26 -10.94
C VAL A 296 16.15 -2.77 -11.07
N PHE A 297 17.36 -3.30 -11.10
CA PHE A 297 17.63 -4.72 -11.19
C PHE A 297 18.03 -5.23 -9.82
N SER A 298 17.42 -6.31 -9.35
CA SER A 298 17.69 -6.94 -8.07
C SER A 298 18.32 -8.31 -8.27
N ALA A 299 19.32 -8.64 -7.44
CA ALA A 299 20.01 -9.93 -7.48
C ALA A 299 19.23 -11.09 -6.83
N GLU A 300 18.14 -10.80 -6.10
CA GLU A 300 17.31 -11.75 -5.38
C GLU A 300 15.83 -11.37 -5.53
N SER A 301 14.92 -12.34 -5.30
CA SER A 301 13.47 -12.09 -5.28
C SER A 301 13.15 -10.99 -4.29
N PRO A 302 12.21 -10.07 -4.61
CA PRO A 302 11.64 -9.20 -3.59
C PRO A 302 11.10 -10.09 -2.47
N LEU A 303 11.74 -10.07 -1.31
CA LEU A 303 11.17 -10.63 -0.10
C LEU A 303 9.98 -9.73 0.25
N ALA A 304 8.78 -10.31 0.29
CA ALA A 304 7.51 -9.58 0.45
C ALA A 304 7.44 -8.74 1.74
N PHE A 305 8.36 -8.96 2.68
CA PHE A 305 8.55 -8.10 3.84
C PHE A 305 10.03 -8.08 4.25
N LEU A 306 10.64 -6.89 4.23
CA LEU A 306 11.95 -6.62 4.81
C LEU A 306 11.80 -5.45 5.81
N GLY A 307 11.26 -5.74 7.00
CA GLY A 307 11.40 -4.82 8.13
C GLY A 307 12.89 -4.55 8.42
N ARG A 308 13.21 -3.37 8.98
CA ARG A 308 14.60 -3.01 9.37
C ARG A 308 14.68 -2.62 10.84
N GLY A 309 15.68 -3.14 11.56
CA GLY A 309 15.92 -2.85 12.98
C GLY A 309 16.50 -4.06 13.72
N ALA A 310 16.89 -3.88 15.00
CA ALA A 310 17.43 -4.97 15.85
C ALA A 310 16.41 -6.11 16.11
N GLU A 311 15.14 -5.86 15.83
CA GLU A 311 14.02 -6.82 15.97
C GLU A 311 13.42 -7.23 14.61
N ALA A 312 14.10 -6.94 13.50
CA ALA A 312 13.62 -7.35 12.19
C ALA A 312 13.74 -8.87 12.03
N HIS A 313 12.59 -9.55 11.96
CA HIS A 313 12.53 -10.97 11.65
C HIS A 313 12.37 -11.20 10.15
N ILE A 314 13.24 -12.05 9.60
CA ILE A 314 13.10 -12.61 8.25
C ILE A 314 12.02 -13.69 8.36
N THR A 315 10.82 -13.45 7.82
CA THR A 315 9.96 -14.58 7.48
C THR A 315 10.52 -15.18 6.20
N ALA A 316 11.20 -16.31 6.32
CA ALA A 316 11.66 -17.07 5.16
C ALA A 316 10.45 -17.32 4.24
N ALA A 317 10.51 -16.75 3.04
CA ALA A 317 9.46 -16.81 2.04
C ALA A 317 9.33 -18.20 1.38
N ASP A 318 10.16 -19.17 1.79
CA ASP A 318 10.35 -20.42 1.05
C ASP A 318 9.31 -21.51 1.34
N GLU A 319 8.50 -21.42 2.40
CA GLU A 319 7.55 -22.50 2.73
C GLU A 319 6.08 -22.23 2.35
N MET A 320 5.70 -21.00 1.98
CA MET A 320 4.30 -20.67 1.67
C MET A 320 3.99 -20.48 0.18
N MET A 321 5.00 -20.27 -0.66
CA MET A 321 4.79 -20.07 -2.11
C MET A 321 4.59 -21.37 -2.89
N ALA A 322 4.90 -22.53 -2.30
CA ALA A 322 4.82 -23.82 -2.97
C ALA A 322 3.43 -24.49 -2.90
N HIS A 323 2.50 -24.01 -2.06
CA HIS A 323 1.23 -24.72 -1.82
C HIS A 323 -0.03 -24.13 -2.44
N GLU A 324 0.02 -23.03 -3.19
CA GLU A 324 -1.20 -22.46 -3.81
C GLU A 324 -1.02 -22.09 -5.29
N ARG A 325 -0.48 -23.00 -6.10
CA ARG A 325 -0.74 -23.00 -7.56
C ARG A 325 -2.19 -23.42 -7.89
N GLY A 326 -3.17 -23.16 -7.01
CA GLY A 326 -4.54 -23.67 -7.18
C GLY A 326 -5.66 -23.18 -6.25
N ALA A 327 -5.53 -22.12 -5.44
CA ALA A 327 -6.56 -21.77 -4.44
C ALA A 327 -7.23 -20.39 -4.67
N ASN A 328 -8.55 -20.44 -4.93
CA ASN A 328 -9.58 -19.39 -4.78
C ASN A 328 -9.28 -17.94 -5.21
N HIS A 329 -9.45 -17.66 -6.51
CA HIS A 329 -9.86 -16.33 -6.95
C HIS A 329 -11.29 -16.05 -6.50
N ASN A 330 -11.50 -15.47 -5.32
CA ASN A 330 -12.82 -14.92 -4.98
C ASN A 330 -13.13 -13.80 -5.99
N PRO A 331 -14.14 -13.95 -6.86
CA PRO A 331 -14.39 -12.97 -7.91
C PRO A 331 -14.85 -11.67 -7.27
N VAL A 332 -14.29 -10.55 -7.73
CA VAL A 332 -14.74 -9.19 -7.36
C VAL A 332 -16.25 -9.12 -7.39
N THR A 333 -16.85 -8.66 -6.29
CA THR A 333 -18.31 -8.58 -6.15
C THR A 333 -18.83 -7.15 -6.23
N THR A 334 -17.96 -6.16 -6.06
CA THR A 334 -18.33 -4.75 -5.98
C THR A 334 -17.17 -3.92 -6.51
N CYS A 335 -17.51 -2.96 -7.37
CA CYS A 335 -16.59 -1.97 -7.93
C CYS A 335 -17.21 -0.61 -7.66
N ILE A 336 -16.45 0.29 -7.03
CA ILE A 336 -16.90 1.65 -6.73
C ILE A 336 -16.13 2.59 -7.65
N ASP A 337 -16.87 3.33 -8.48
CA ASP A 337 -16.32 4.45 -9.22
C ASP A 337 -16.08 5.63 -8.28
N VAL A 338 -14.81 5.96 -8.13
CA VAL A 338 -14.28 7.03 -7.27
C VAL A 338 -13.50 8.05 -8.10
N SER A 339 -13.64 8.04 -9.43
CA SER A 339 -12.92 8.93 -10.36
C SER A 339 -13.06 10.41 -10.03
N GLY A 340 -14.23 10.83 -9.52
CA GLY A 340 -14.50 12.20 -9.03
C GLY A 340 -13.76 12.59 -7.75
N TYR A 341 -13.15 11.63 -7.05
CA TYR A 341 -12.48 11.80 -5.75
C TYR A 341 -10.97 11.54 -5.81
N VAL A 342 -10.42 11.28 -7.00
CA VAL A 342 -9.00 10.94 -7.20
C VAL A 342 -8.07 12.05 -6.71
N GLU A 343 -8.42 13.31 -6.91
CA GLU A 343 -7.60 14.45 -6.42
C GLU A 343 -7.52 14.45 -4.89
N GLN A 344 -8.63 14.18 -4.20
CA GLN A 344 -8.66 14.07 -2.74
C GLN A 344 -7.86 12.86 -2.26
N LYS A 345 -7.99 11.72 -2.96
CA LYS A 345 -7.23 10.50 -2.69
C LYS A 345 -5.73 10.74 -2.83
N VAL A 346 -5.27 11.35 -3.92
CA VAL A 346 -3.85 11.69 -4.14
C VAL A 346 -3.36 12.67 -3.08
N ALA A 347 -4.16 13.68 -2.72
CA ALA A 347 -3.81 14.61 -1.65
C ALA A 347 -3.67 13.91 -0.28
N ALA A 348 -4.48 12.90 -0.01
CA ALA A 348 -4.42 12.08 1.20
C ALA A 348 -3.20 11.13 1.18
N MET A 349 -2.88 10.51 0.05
CA MET A 349 -1.64 9.73 -0.12
C MET A 349 -0.40 10.58 0.13
N ALA A 350 -0.40 11.83 -0.36
CA ALA A 350 0.69 12.79 -0.14
C ALA A 350 0.86 13.21 1.33
N ALA A 351 -0.12 12.96 2.21
CA ALA A 351 0.03 13.20 3.64
C ALA A 351 0.98 12.20 4.30
N HIS A 352 1.11 10.99 3.75
CA HIS A 352 1.99 9.92 4.21
C HIS A 352 3.43 10.10 3.72
N ARG A 353 4.04 11.24 4.00
CA ARG A 353 5.37 11.64 3.50
C ARG A 353 6.48 10.67 3.89
N THR A 354 6.40 10.06 5.07
CA THR A 354 7.38 9.04 5.50
C THR A 354 7.28 7.74 4.70
N GLN A 355 6.22 7.56 3.91
CA GLN A 355 5.86 6.27 3.28
C GLN A 355 5.76 6.37 1.75
N TYR A 356 5.24 7.49 1.22
CA TYR A 356 5.07 7.70 -0.22
C TYR A 356 5.60 9.06 -0.65
N PRO A 357 6.44 9.11 -1.70
CA PRO A 357 6.84 10.35 -2.34
C PRO A 357 5.82 10.80 -3.40
N ILE A 358 4.53 10.45 -3.27
CA ILE A 358 3.51 10.79 -4.27
C ILE A 358 3.06 12.23 -4.09
N THR A 359 3.37 13.07 -5.08
CA THR A 359 2.88 14.45 -5.18
C THR A 359 1.83 14.56 -6.29
N SER A 360 0.96 15.56 -6.22
CA SER A 360 -0.14 15.74 -7.18
C SER A 360 0.31 16.03 -8.62
N ASP A 361 1.58 16.40 -8.81
CA ASP A 361 2.23 16.65 -10.10
C ASP A 361 3.07 15.47 -10.60
N MET A 362 3.10 14.34 -9.87
CA MET A 362 3.86 13.15 -10.24
C MET A 362 3.39 12.52 -11.56
N PHE A 363 2.08 12.47 -11.79
CA PHE A 363 1.48 12.00 -13.04
C PHE A 363 0.36 12.94 -13.48
N PRO A 364 0.07 13.06 -14.79
CA PRO A 364 -1.13 13.75 -15.26
C PRO A 364 -2.39 13.20 -14.60
N MET A 365 -3.33 14.07 -14.26
CA MET A 365 -4.58 13.68 -13.61
C MET A 365 -5.42 12.67 -14.41
N SER A 366 -5.27 12.62 -15.74
CA SER A 366 -5.89 11.59 -16.58
C SER A 366 -5.42 10.18 -16.22
N ILE A 367 -4.12 10.01 -16.00
CA ILE A 367 -3.50 8.73 -15.61
C ILE A 367 -3.86 8.39 -14.17
N MET A 368 -3.77 9.36 -13.27
CA MET A 368 -4.19 9.15 -11.88
C MET A 368 -5.65 8.70 -11.79
N ARG A 369 -6.54 9.25 -12.63
CA ARG A 369 -7.95 8.83 -12.67
C ARG A 369 -8.14 7.43 -13.22
N GLU A 370 -7.33 6.99 -14.18
CA GLU A 370 -7.37 5.60 -14.65
C GLU A 370 -6.85 4.63 -13.57
N MET A 371 -5.76 4.98 -12.89
CA MET A 371 -5.13 4.13 -11.86
C MET A 371 -5.93 4.04 -10.56
N LEU A 372 -6.46 5.17 -10.10
CA LEU A 372 -7.03 5.30 -8.75
C LEU A 372 -8.55 5.56 -8.78
N GLY A 373 -9.16 5.64 -9.95
CA GLY A 373 -10.58 5.98 -10.11
C GLY A 373 -11.55 4.83 -9.90
N GLN A 374 -11.06 3.60 -9.71
CA GLN A 374 -11.88 2.45 -9.36
C GLN A 374 -11.30 1.74 -8.14
N GLU A 375 -12.17 1.34 -7.22
CA GLU A 375 -11.81 0.52 -6.07
C GLU A 375 -12.68 -0.74 -6.05
N TYR A 376 -12.05 -1.88 -5.81
CA TYR A 376 -12.67 -3.19 -5.96
C TYR A 376 -12.76 -3.91 -4.62
N PHE A 377 -13.87 -4.61 -4.43
CA PHE A 377 -14.17 -5.27 -3.16
C PHE A 377 -14.83 -6.63 -3.36
N VAL A 378 -14.58 -7.52 -2.41
CA VAL A 378 -15.27 -8.80 -2.23
C VAL A 378 -16.18 -8.68 -1.01
N ARG A 379 -17.49 -8.89 -1.21
CA ARG A 379 -18.49 -8.85 -0.14
C ARG A 379 -18.46 -10.19 0.60
N VAL A 380 -18.10 -10.13 1.87
CA VAL A 380 -17.98 -11.30 2.76
C VAL A 380 -19.23 -11.50 3.58
N LEU A 381 -19.82 -10.41 4.09
CA LEU A 381 -21.08 -10.45 4.84
C LEU A 381 -22.14 -9.53 4.18
N PRO A 382 -23.39 -10.01 4.06
CA PRO A 382 -23.76 -11.42 4.07
C PRO A 382 -23.06 -12.17 2.90
N PRO A 383 -22.75 -13.46 3.06
CA PRO A 383 -22.12 -14.23 2.00
C PRO A 383 -23.00 -14.24 0.75
N ARG A 384 -22.37 -14.15 -0.43
CA ARG A 384 -23.10 -14.19 -1.70
C ARG A 384 -23.80 -15.54 -1.84
N LYS A 385 -25.12 -15.52 -2.01
CA LYS A 385 -25.85 -16.72 -2.42
C LYS A 385 -25.55 -16.99 -3.89
N ILE A 386 -25.17 -18.23 -4.21
CA ILE A 386 -25.07 -18.67 -5.60
C ILE A 386 -26.51 -18.74 -6.13
N GLU A 387 -26.78 -18.01 -7.21
CA GLU A 387 -28.03 -18.14 -7.95
C GLU A 387 -28.01 -19.48 -8.69
N THR A 388 -28.94 -20.37 -8.34
CA THR A 388 -29.11 -21.68 -9.01
C THR A 388 -30.17 -21.65 -10.11
N SER A 389 -30.78 -20.49 -10.32
CA SER A 389 -31.75 -20.23 -11.38
C SER A 389 -31.45 -18.86 -11.98
N LEU A 390 -31.69 -18.72 -13.28
CA LEU A 390 -31.61 -17.43 -13.99
C LEU A 390 -32.80 -16.53 -13.69
N MET A 391 -33.83 -17.07 -13.05
CA MET A 391 -35.06 -16.39 -12.67
C MET A 391 -35.30 -16.64 -11.19
N ASP A 392 -35.67 -15.62 -10.43
CA ASP A 392 -36.09 -15.82 -9.05
C ASP A 392 -37.26 -16.81 -9.03
N ASP A 393 -37.09 -17.95 -8.37
CA ASP A 393 -38.19 -18.88 -8.10
C ASP A 393 -39.18 -18.18 -7.17
N SER A 394 -40.12 -17.46 -7.76
CA SER A 394 -41.28 -16.90 -7.06
C SER A 394 -42.36 -17.97 -6.97
N PRO A 395 -43.04 -18.10 -5.83
CA PRO A 395 -44.48 -18.25 -5.80
C PRO A 395 -45.16 -16.89 -5.96
#